data_AF-A0A2E6XQK5-F1
#
_entry.id   AF-A0A2E6XQK5-F1
#
_cell.length_a   1.000
_cell.length_b   1.000
_cell.length_c   1.000
_cell.angle_alpha   90.00
_cell.angle_beta   90.00
_cell.angle_gamma   90.00
#
_symmetry.space_group_name_H-M   'P 1'
#
loop_
_entity.id
_entity.type
_entity.pdbx_description
1 polymer ?
#
loop_
_entity_poly.entity_id
_entity_poly.type
_entity_poly.pdbx_seq_one_letter_code
_entity_poly.pdbx_strand_id
1 'polypeptide(L)' 'MKDKNNVEMEDISAFPLERSLNYYKWEDINYLELRREVLEALMEEKLKCFLRVVRSGSPFKLDDYYYRIKS' A
#
# COMPACT_ATOMS: atom_id res chain seq x y z
N MET A 1 17.38 1.30 20.61
CA MET A 1 18.04 1.21 19.28
C MET A 1 17.17 2.01 18.33
N LYS A 2 17.67 3.11 17.75
CA LYS A 2 16.91 3.94 16.80
C LYS A 2 17.30 3.50 15.40
N ASP A 3 16.35 3.00 14.63
CA ASP A 3 16.54 2.76 13.20
C ASP A 3 16.97 4.07 12.52
N LYS A 4 18.09 4.01 11.79
CA LYS A 4 18.71 5.17 11.10
C LYS A 4 17.84 5.73 9.97
N ASN A 5 16.74 5.06 9.64
CA ASN A 5 15.76 5.47 8.63
C ASN A 5 14.48 5.90 9.35
N ASN A 6 14.52 7.04 10.03
CA ASN A 6 13.37 7.69 10.66
C ASN A 6 12.45 8.30 9.59
N VAL A 7 12.17 7.53 8.53
CA VAL A 7 11.18 7.86 7.50
C VAL A 7 9.84 7.73 8.18
N GLU A 8 9.19 8.85 8.47
CA GLU A 8 7.79 8.85 8.88
C GLU A 8 7.03 8.01 7.87
N MET A 9 6.44 6.91 8.33
CA MET A 9 5.65 6.04 7.48
C MET A 9 4.52 6.90 6.91
N GLU A 10 4.56 7.17 5.60
CA GLU A 10 3.63 8.12 5.01
C GLU A 10 2.23 7.50 4.99
N ASP A 11 1.29 8.15 5.66
CA ASP A 11 -0.07 7.64 5.82
C ASP A 11 -0.86 7.72 4.50
N ILE A 12 -1.48 6.61 4.12
CA ILE A 12 -2.37 6.51 2.97
C ILE A 12 -3.84 6.33 3.37
N SER A 13 -4.16 6.31 4.67
CA SER A 13 -5.50 6.02 5.20
C SER A 13 -6.58 7.02 4.77
N ALA A 14 -6.17 8.26 4.47
CA ALA A 14 -7.05 9.33 4.02
C ALA A 14 -7.44 9.23 2.54
N PHE A 15 -6.79 8.35 1.76
CA PHE A 15 -7.01 8.25 0.33
C PHE A 15 -7.91 7.06 0.00
N PRO A 16 -8.80 7.19 -1.01
CA PRO A 16 -9.50 6.04 -1.56
C PRO A 16 -8.49 5.08 -2.20
N LEU A 17 -8.64 3.79 -1.95
CA LEU A 17 -7.72 2.76 -2.42
C LEU A 17 -8.46 1.77 -3.32
N GLU A 18 -7.73 1.23 -4.28
CA GLU A 18 -8.23 0.21 -5.18
C GLU A 18 -7.19 -0.87 -5.40
N ARG A 19 -7.68 -2.10 -5.64
CA ARG A 19 -6.86 -3.26 -5.98
C ARG A 19 -7.24 -3.85 -7.33
N SER A 20 -6.31 -4.55 -7.97
CA SER A 20 -6.54 -5.24 -9.23
C SER A 20 -5.71 -6.51 -9.34
N LEU A 21 -6.29 -7.60 -9.83
CA LEU A 21 -5.55 -8.83 -10.14
C LEU A 21 -4.72 -8.73 -11.43
N ASN A 22 -5.19 -7.94 -12.39
CA ASN A 22 -4.69 -7.96 -13.76
C ASN A 22 -4.37 -6.57 -14.32
N TYR A 23 -4.46 -5.52 -13.51
CA TYR A 23 -4.23 -4.12 -13.87
C TYR A 23 -5.29 -3.49 -14.80
N TYR A 24 -6.20 -4.30 -15.37
CA TYR A 24 -7.25 -3.84 -16.28
C TYR A 24 -8.56 -3.50 -15.57
N LYS A 25 -8.89 -4.22 -14.49
CA LYS A 25 -10.09 -4.00 -13.68
C LYS A 25 -9.70 -3.69 -12.25
N TRP A 26 -10.10 -2.51 -11.77
CA TRP A 26 -9.84 -2.04 -10.41
C TRP A 26 -11.11 -2.13 -9.57
N GLU A 27 -10.94 -2.56 -8.33
CA GLU A 27 -12.01 -2.73 -7.35
C GLU A 27 -11.66 -1.95 -6.10
N ASP A 28 -12.65 -1.24 -5.53
CA ASP A 28 -12.44 -0.47 -4.32
C ASP A 28 -12.06 -1.39 -3.15
N ILE A 29 -11.07 -0.97 -2.36
CA ILE A 29 -10.68 -1.62 -1.11
C ILE A 29 -10.60 -0.57 -0.01
N ASN A 30 -11.10 -0.89 1.17
CA ASN A 30 -10.98 0.01 2.32
C ASN A 30 -9.60 -0.16 2.99
N TYR A 31 -9.07 0.92 3.57
CA TYR A 31 -7.75 0.89 4.21
C TYR A 31 -7.66 -0.11 5.37
N LEU A 32 -8.76 -0.31 6.13
CA LEU A 32 -8.76 -1.24 7.27
C LEU A 32 -8.59 -2.71 6.83
N GLU A 33 -9.23 -3.09 5.73
CA GLU A 33 -9.13 -4.40 5.09
C GLU A 33 -7.73 -4.59 4.52
N LEU A 34 -7.23 -3.62 3.73
CA LEU A 34 -5.85 -3.64 3.23
C LEU A 34 -4.84 -3.79 4.37
N ARG A 35 -5.03 -3.05 5.47
CA ARG A 35 -4.13 -3.07 6.61
C ARG A 35 -4.08 -4.46 7.26
N ARG A 36 -5.25 -5.04 7.57
CA ARG A 36 -5.34 -6.34 8.25
C ARG A 36 -4.91 -7.51 7.37
N GLU A 37 -5.31 -7.51 6.11
CA GLU A 37 -5.06 -8.63 5.20
C GLU A 37 -3.64 -8.60 4.63
N VAL A 38 -3.08 -7.40 4.44
CA VAL A 38 -1.84 -7.22 3.69
C VAL A 38 -0.77 -6.53 4.52
N LEU A 39 -1.01 -5.29 4.98
CA LEU A 39 0.07 -4.47 5.54
C LEU A 39 0.65 -5.01 6.84
N GLU A 40 -0.18 -5.57 7.72
CA GLU A 40 0.25 -6.15 9.00
C GLU A 40 1.10 -7.42 8.83
N ALA A 41 1.01 -8.08 7.67
CA ALA A 41 1.84 -9.24 7.31
C ALA A 41 3.16 -8.87 6.61
N LEU A 42 3.34 -7.61 6.22
CA LEU A 42 4.55 -7.17 5.51
C LEU A 42 5.72 -6.91 6.47
N MET A 43 6.92 -7.30 6.04
CA MET A 43 8.15 -6.82 6.65
C MET A 43 8.24 -5.29 6.51
N GLU A 44 8.80 -4.62 7.51
CA GLU A 44 8.86 -3.15 7.60
C GLU A 44 9.45 -2.49 6.35
N GLU A 45 10.54 -3.02 5.80
CA GLU A 45 11.18 -2.51 4.57
C GLU A 45 10.24 -2.58 3.35
N LYS A 46 9.46 -3.66 3.23
CA LYS A 46 8.49 -3.85 2.15
C LYS A 46 7.28 -2.93 2.34
N LEU A 47 6.83 -2.74 3.58
CA LEU A 47 5.77 -1.79 3.94
C LEU A 47 6.17 -0.34 3.61
N LYS A 48 7.39 0.08 3.96
CA LYS A 48 7.93 1.41 3.61
C LYS A 48 7.96 1.62 2.10
N CYS A 49 8.42 0.62 1.35
CA CYS A 49 8.46 0.69 -0.11
C CYS A 49 7.04 0.80 -0.72
N PHE A 50 6.11 -0.02 -0.22
CA PHE A 50 4.71 0.02 -0.63
C PHE A 50 4.09 1.40 -0.45
N LEU A 51 4.16 1.96 0.77
CA LEU A 51 3.54 3.24 1.09
C LEU A 51 4.12 4.38 0.23
N ARG A 52 5.45 4.40 0.03
CA ARG A 52 6.11 5.40 -0.81
C ARG A 52 5.63 5.36 -2.26
N VAL A 53 5.44 4.16 -2.83
CA VAL A 53 5.00 4.01 -4.23
C VAL A 53 3.51 4.31 -4.38
N VAL A 54 2.68 3.76 -3.50
CA VAL A 54 1.22 3.98 -3.57
C VAL A 54 0.86 5.45 -3.35
N ARG A 55 1.56 6.16 -2.45
CA ARG A 55 1.34 7.59 -2.24
C ARG A 55 1.72 8.46 -3.45
N SER A 56 2.65 8.02 -4.29
CA SER A 56 2.98 8.73 -5.53
C SER A 56 1.91 8.56 -6.62
N GLY A 57 0.83 7.82 -6.33
CA GLY A 57 -0.22 7.46 -7.28
C GLY A 57 0.16 6.28 -8.18
N SER A 58 1.37 5.73 -8.01
CA SER A 58 1.82 4.57 -8.78
C SER A 58 1.31 3.27 -8.15
N PRO A 59 0.87 2.30 -8.95
CA PRO A 59 0.47 1.01 -8.43
C PRO A 59 1.66 0.17 -7.97
N PHE A 60 1.44 -0.57 -6.89
CA PHE A 60 2.42 -1.49 -6.31
C PHE A 60 1.86 -2.91 -6.29
N LYS A 61 2.64 -3.88 -6.75
CA LYS A 61 2.24 -5.30 -6.72
C LYS A 61 2.63 -5.95 -5.39
N LEU A 62 1.64 -6.51 -4.69
CA LEU A 62 1.85 -7.42 -3.56
C LEU A 62 1.13 -8.73 -3.87
N ASP A 63 1.92 -9.82 -3.89
CA ASP A 63 1.45 -11.16 -4.22
C ASP A 63 0.67 -11.16 -5.54
N ASP A 64 -0.61 -11.50 -5.51
CA ASP A 64 -1.46 -11.60 -6.71
C ASP A 64 -2.16 -10.28 -7.09
N TYR A 65 -2.08 -9.25 -6.25
CA TYR A 65 -2.81 -8.00 -6.44
C TYR A 65 -1.88 -6.80 -6.65
N TYR A 66 -2.31 -5.89 -7.50
CA TYR A 66 -1.83 -4.52 -7.57
C TYR A 66 -2.68 -3.63 -6.68
N TYR A 67 -2.07 -2.64 -6.04
CA TYR A 67 -2.72 -1.68 -5.16
C TYR A 67 -2.32 -0.26 -5.56
N ARG A 68 -3.25 0.69 -5.53
CA ARG A 68 -2.96 2.11 -5.71
C ARG A 68 -3.98 2.99 -5.00
N ILE A 69 -3.67 4.28 -4.92
CA ILE A 69 -4.66 5.31 -4.64
C ILE A 69 -5.54 5.49 -5.88
N LYS A 70 -6.86 5.54 -5.65
CA LYS A 70 -7.83 5.85 -6.69
C LYS A 70 -7.66 7.31 -7.13
N SER A 71 -7.43 7.50 -8.42
CA SER A 71 -7.29 8.83 -9.05
C SER A 71 -8.62 9.58 -9.14
#